data_AF-A0A522DN35-F1
#
_entry.id   AF-A0A522DN35-F1
#
_cell.length_a   1.000
_cell.length_b   1.000
_cell.length_c   1.000
_cell.angle_alpha   90.00
_cell.angle_beta   90.00
_cell.angle_gamma   90.00
#
_symmetry.space_group_name_H-M   'P 1'
#
loop_
_entity.id
_entity.type
_entity.pdbx_description
1 polymer ?
#
loop_
_entity_poly.entity_id
_entity_poly.type
_entity_poly.pdbx_seq_one_letter_code
_entity_poly.pdbx_strand_id
1 'polypeptide(L)'
;KEHPIALRKAEVNKMLGKMDEMNEAGGVSMSEPFIVGETIKIIEGPFNDFNGVIEEVNDEKKKLKVTVKIFGRSTPVELNYMQVEKLS
;
A
#
# COMPACT_ATOMS: atom_id res chain seq x y z
N LYS A 1 -33.01 35.73 31.25
CA LYS A 1 -32.15 34.55 31.51
C LYS A 1 -32.34 33.60 30.33
N GLU A 2 -31.88 34.02 29.16
CA GLU A 2 -30.53 33.82 28.57
C GLU A 2 -30.49 32.50 27.78
N HIS A 3 -30.55 32.71 26.48
CA HIS A 3 -30.75 31.74 25.42
C HIS A 3 -29.45 30.96 25.14
N PRO A 4 -29.49 29.66 24.84
CA PRO A 4 -28.30 28.92 24.46
C PRO A 4 -27.74 29.50 23.17
N ILE A 5 -26.51 30.00 23.25
CA ILE A 5 -25.77 30.57 22.14
C ILE A 5 -25.47 29.40 21.17
N ALA A 6 -25.88 29.55 19.92
CA ALA A 6 -25.61 28.56 18.88
C ALA A 6 -24.08 28.38 18.76
N LEU A 7 -23.62 27.14 18.93
CA LEU A 7 -22.24 26.75 18.66
C LEU A 7 -21.84 27.23 17.26
N ARG A 8 -20.76 28.01 17.21
CA ARG A 8 -20.19 28.57 15.98
C ARG A 8 -19.66 27.41 15.14
N LYS A 9 -20.08 27.33 13.87
CA LYS A 9 -19.81 26.25 12.89
C LYS A 9 -18.33 25.85 12.67
N ALA A 10 -17.37 26.42 13.39
CA ALA A 10 -15.96 26.07 13.29
C ALA A 10 -15.59 24.78 14.06
N GLU A 11 -16.39 24.35 15.03
CA GLU A 11 -16.10 23.16 15.84
C GLU A 11 -16.80 21.87 15.38
N VAL A 12 -17.42 21.87 14.19
CA VAL A 12 -17.92 20.61 13.58
C VAL A 12 -16.83 19.86 12.80
N ASN A 13 -15.66 20.47 12.57
CA ASN A 13 -14.56 19.87 11.78
C ASN A 13 -13.44 19.23 12.62
N LYS A 14 -13.65 18.98 13.93
CA LYS A 14 -12.67 18.23 14.74
C LYS A 14 -13.16 16.83 15.12
N MET A 15 -14.44 16.53 14.91
CA MET A 15 -15.02 15.18 15.01
C MET A 15 -15.40 14.61 13.63
N LEU A 16 -14.68 15.02 12.58
CA LEU A 16 -14.68 14.36 11.27
C LEU A 16 -13.26 13.87 10.88
N GLY A 17 -12.30 13.93 11.81
CA GLY A 17 -10.91 13.53 11.56
C GLY A 17 -10.48 12.22 12.22
N LYS A 18 -11.40 11.51 12.91
CA LYS A 18 -11.09 10.30 13.68
C LYS A 18 -12.21 9.25 13.65
N MET A 19 -12.91 9.14 12.52
CA MET A 19 -13.77 7.99 12.23
C MET A 19 -13.38 7.29 10.92
N ASP A 20 -12.32 7.75 10.25
CA ASP A 20 -11.71 7.06 9.11
C ASP A 20 -10.52 6.17 9.53
N GLU A 21 -10.05 6.25 10.79
CA GLU A 21 -9.05 5.32 11.35
C GLU A 21 -9.59 3.87 11.54
N MET A 22 -10.85 3.60 11.17
CA MET A 22 -11.47 2.27 11.29
C MET A 22 -12.24 1.84 10.04
N ASN A 23 -11.93 2.42 8.88
CA ASN A 23 -12.31 1.91 7.56
C ASN A 23 -11.10 1.74 6.61
N GLU A 24 -9.87 1.85 7.11
CA GLU A 24 -8.65 1.58 6.34
C GLU A 24 -8.27 0.07 6.33
N ALA A 25 -9.25 -0.81 6.49
CA ALA A 25 -9.17 -2.24 6.13
C ALA A 25 -9.69 -2.50 4.70
N GLY A 26 -9.80 -1.44 3.90
CA GLY A 26 -10.19 -1.49 2.49
C GLY A 26 -9.76 -0.22 1.77
N GLY A 27 -8.65 0.37 2.24
CA GLY A 27 -8.10 1.65 1.79
C GLY A 27 -8.17 1.76 0.29
N VAL A 28 -8.66 2.91 -0.15
CA VAL A 28 -8.75 3.40 -1.52
C VAL A 28 -7.69 2.74 -2.41
N SER A 29 -8.00 1.55 -2.92
CA SER A 29 -7.15 0.87 -3.88
C SER A 29 -7.58 1.40 -5.23
N MET A 30 -7.43 2.72 -5.42
CA MET A 30 -6.98 3.20 -6.72
C MET A 30 -5.78 2.33 -7.01
N SER A 31 -5.94 1.41 -7.97
CA SER A 31 -4.99 0.34 -8.25
C SER A 31 -3.73 1.00 -8.78
N GLU A 32 -2.88 1.48 -7.88
CA GLU A 32 -1.69 2.20 -8.29
C GLU A 32 -0.83 1.23 -9.08
N PRO A 33 -0.48 1.58 -10.34
CA PRO A 33 0.28 0.68 -11.18
C PRO A 33 1.61 0.38 -10.50
N PHE A 34 2.09 -0.85 -10.64
CA PHE A 34 3.45 -1.18 -10.21
C PHE A 34 4.45 -0.38 -11.03
N ILE A 35 5.43 0.24 -10.37
CA ILE A 35 6.45 1.07 -11.02
C ILE A 35 7.83 0.43 -10.79
N VAL A 36 8.66 0.43 -11.83
CA VAL A 36 10.06 -0.01 -11.72
C VAL A 36 10.80 0.88 -10.71
N GLY A 37 11.58 0.26 -9.84
CA GLY A 37 12.30 0.90 -8.74
C GLY A 37 11.53 0.97 -7.42
N GLU A 38 10.23 0.62 -7.40
CA GLU A 38 9.49 0.53 -6.16
C GLU A 38 9.85 -0.70 -5.35
N THR A 39 9.73 -0.56 -4.03
CA THR A 39 9.89 -1.69 -3.10
C THR A 39 8.53 -2.32 -2.85
N ILE A 40 8.47 -3.64 -3.01
CA ILE A 40 7.29 -4.44 -2.69
C ILE A 40 7.62 -5.45 -1.61
N LYS A 41 6.59 -5.90 -0.91
CA LYS A 41 6.64 -7.05 -0.02
C LYS A 41 6.08 -8.26 -0.74
N ILE A 42 6.75 -9.39 -0.63
CA ILE A 42 6.26 -10.64 -1.18
C ILE A 42 5.37 -11.29 -0.13
N ILE A 43 4.12 -11.54 -0.48
CA ILE A 43 3.10 -12.08 0.43
C ILE A 43 2.79 -13.55 0.17
N GLU A 44 3.38 -14.16 -0.86
CA GLU A 44 3.14 -15.56 -1.20
C GLU A 44 4.38 -16.26 -1.76
N GLY A 45 4.45 -17.58 -1.60
CA GLY A 45 5.51 -18.43 -2.15
C GLY A 45 6.74 -18.56 -1.25
N PRO A 46 7.84 -19.15 -1.75
CA PRO A 46 9.05 -19.45 -0.97
C PRO A 46 9.82 -18.19 -0.53
N PHE A 47 9.45 -17.03 -1.07
CA PHE A 47 10.02 -15.73 -0.75
C PHE A 47 9.03 -14.85 0.03
N ASN A 48 7.97 -15.42 0.60
CA ASN A 48 7.06 -14.72 1.49
C ASN A 48 7.82 -14.01 2.63
N ASP A 49 7.32 -12.84 3.03
CA ASP A 49 7.92 -11.92 4.00
C ASP A 49 9.24 -11.26 3.58
N PHE A 50 9.76 -11.54 2.38
CA PHE A 50 10.89 -10.78 1.84
C PHE A 50 10.45 -9.52 1.11
N ASN A 51 11.29 -8.49 1.21
CA ASN A 51 11.16 -7.28 0.43
C ASN A 51 11.99 -7.41 -0.86
N GLY A 52 11.45 -6.89 -1.95
CA GLY A 52 12.13 -6.86 -3.24
C GLY A 52 11.91 -5.53 -3.94
N VAL A 53 12.79 -5.22 -4.88
CA VAL A 53 12.69 -4.03 -5.74
C VAL A 53 12.24 -4.46 -7.12
N ILE A 54 11.24 -3.79 -7.67
CA ILE A 54 10.74 -4.06 -9.02
C ILE A 54 11.78 -3.60 -10.04
N GLU A 55 12.26 -4.52 -10.87
CA GLU A 55 13.17 -4.24 -11.98
C GLU A 55 12.41 -4.09 -13.30
N GLU A 56 11.32 -4.85 -13.48
CA GLU A 56 10.53 -4.82 -14.70
C GLU A 56 9.07 -5.16 -14.40
N VAL A 57 8.16 -4.51 -15.13
CA VAL A 57 6.71 -4.70 -15.01
C VAL A 57 6.17 -5.20 -16.33
N ASN A 58 5.59 -6.39 -16.34
CA ASN A 58 4.90 -6.96 -17.49
C ASN A 58 3.39 -6.98 -17.23
N ASP A 59 2.73 -5.90 -17.65
CA ASP A 59 1.30 -5.73 -17.38
C ASP A 59 0.42 -6.67 -18.23
N GLU A 60 0.85 -7.02 -19.44
CA GLU A 60 0.16 -7.97 -20.31
C GLU A 60 0.05 -9.37 -19.68
N LYS A 61 1.11 -9.79 -18.98
CA LYS A 61 1.16 -11.09 -18.31
C LYS A 61 0.83 -11.02 -16.82
N LYS A 62 0.63 -9.82 -16.27
CA LYS A 62 0.47 -9.55 -14.82
C LYS A 62 1.60 -10.14 -13.98
N LYS A 63 2.83 -9.96 -14.48
CA LYS A 63 4.06 -10.43 -13.86
C LYS A 63 5.03 -9.29 -13.58
N LEU A 64 5.80 -9.44 -12.51
CA LEU A 64 6.82 -8.51 -12.07
C LEU A 64 8.14 -9.26 -12.00
N LYS A 65 9.18 -8.64 -12.54
CA LYS A 65 10.55 -9.05 -12.28
C LYS A 65 11.05 -8.26 -11.09
N VAL A 66 11.38 -8.96 -10.02
CA VAL A 66 11.74 -8.36 -8.74
C VAL A 66 13.13 -8.86 -8.35
N THR A 67 13.98 -7.97 -7.88
CA THR A 67 15.24 -8.36 -7.26
C THR A 67 15.08 -8.40 -5.75
N VAL A 68 15.26 -9.59 -5.16
CA VAL A 68 15.22 -9.81 -3.72
C VAL A 68 16.64 -9.88 -3.18
N LYS A 69 16.89 -9.26 -2.03
CA LYS A 69 18.21 -9.31 -1.38
C LYS A 69 18.21 -10.39 -0.31
N ILE A 70 18.86 -11.51 -0.60
CA ILE A 70 18.94 -12.67 0.29
C ILE A 70 20.41 -12.95 0.60
N PHE A 71 20.79 -12.99 1.87
CA PHE A 71 22.17 -13.22 2.32
C PHE A 71 23.23 -12.31 1.67
N GLY A 72 22.87 -11.04 1.41
CA GLY A 72 23.76 -10.09 0.74
C GLY A 72 23.92 -10.31 -0.77
N ARG A 73 23.20 -11.28 -1.35
CA ARG A 73 23.15 -11.53 -2.79
C ARG A 73 21.83 -11.01 -3.36
N SER A 74 21.91 -10.36 -4.51
CA SER A 74 20.74 -9.95 -5.28
C SER A 74 20.30 -11.14 -6.14
N THR A 75 19.10 -11.65 -5.91
CA THR A 75 18.51 -12.75 -6.68
C THR A 75 17.28 -12.24 -7.44
N PRO A 76 17.32 -12.20 -8.78
CA PRO A 76 16.14 -11.85 -9.56
C PRO A 76 15.13 -13.00 -9.54
N VAL A 77 13.87 -12.67 -9.29
CA VAL A 77 12.73 -13.59 -9.26
C VAL A 77 11.58 -13.00 -10.08
N GLU A 78 10.74 -13.85 -10.64
CA GLU A 78 9.53 -13.44 -11.34
C GLU A 78 8.32 -13.81 -10.48
N LEU A 79 7.46 -12.83 -10.20
CA LEU A 79 6.31 -12.97 -9.32
C LEU A 79 5.05 -12.43 -10.01
N ASN A 80 3.89 -12.98 -9.66
CA ASN A 80 2.62 -12.46 -10.13
C ASN A 80 2.17 -11.28 -9.25
N TYR A 81 1.31 -10.42 -9.77
CA TYR A 81 0.79 -9.26 -9.04
C TYR A 81 0.09 -9.65 -7.73
N MET A 82 -0.53 -10.84 -7.69
CA MET A 82 -1.23 -11.36 -6.51
C MET A 82 -0.28 -11.84 -5.40
N GLN A 83 0.99 -12.07 -5.72
CA GLN A 83 1.97 -12.62 -4.78
C GLN A 83 2.77 -11.52 -4.07
N VAL A 84 2.49 -10.27 -4.39
CA VAL A 84 3.18 -9.09 -3.85
C VAL A 84 2.19 -8.05 -3.35
N GLU A 85 2.65 -7.23 -2.43
CA GLU A 85 1.94 -6.08 -1.87
C GLU A 85 2.85 -4.86 -1.98
N LYS A 86 2.29 -3.72 -2.38
CA LYS A 86 3.03 -2.45 -2.40
C LYS A 86 3.31 -1.98 -0.98
N LEU A 87 4.53 -1.51 -0.76
CA LEU A 87 4.89 -0.79 0.45
C LEU A 87 4.75 0.70 0.12
N SER A 88 3.60 1.29 0.48
CA SER A 88 3.29 2.71 0.33
C SER A 88 4.30 3.64 1.01
#